data_AF-A0AAD6HV82-F1
#
_entry.id   AF-A0AAD6HV82-F1
#
_cell.length_a   1.000
_cell.length_b   1.000
_cell.length_c   1.000
_cell.angle_alpha   90.00
_cell.angle_beta   90.00
_cell.angle_gamma   90.00
#
_symmetry.space_group_name_H-M   'P 1'
#
loop_
_entity.id
_entity.type
_entity.pdbx_description
1 polymer ?
#
loop_
_entity_poly.entity_id
_entity_poly.type
_entity_poly.pdbx_seq_one_letter_code
_entity_poly.pdbx_strand_id
1 'polypeptide(L)'
;MKVIRLFCSNFHLCSQEQKIRDAAEEICTAAGYSSAGTVEFLLGADGSISFLEVNTRLLVEHPVTEETTGIDIVLEQFRIPEGLPLSITETPISRGHSTEFRINAEDPGHGFLPTPGAIATFEPPSGPGIRLDSGVVTGSTVPAAFDSLMAKLIVSGATREQGLTRARRELRELRITGLSTVIPFHRAVLDTDDFVGESGFKVHTRWVKTDFDALPSPTLRPDPLCDPSFIRKKVEIDGRLVFLGIPILLLSELGALAAGSVPVAKGEPEPSSSDNDCILAPFSGTLQAYKVTNGACVLEGDLLGLLETMKMETQIVAPKAGRVRLIAKEGEYIQAGDVLLAFEDCKYPWGI
;
A
#
# COMPACT_ATOMS: atom_id res chain seq x y z
N MET A 1 0.49 -1.58 8.50
CA MET A 1 0.03 -0.38 7.77
C MET A 1 -1.29 0.08 8.36
N LYS A 2 -1.41 1.36 8.75
CA LYS A 2 -2.65 1.96 9.25
C LYS A 2 -3.41 2.48 8.01
N VAL A 3 -4.56 1.90 7.67
CA VAL A 3 -5.24 2.16 6.38
C VAL A 3 -6.49 3.04 6.55
N ILE A 4 -7.26 2.80 7.62
CA ILE A 4 -8.44 3.59 8.00
C ILE A 4 -8.34 3.96 9.49
N ARG A 5 -8.79 5.17 9.83
CA ARG A 5 -8.84 5.68 11.21
C ARG A 5 -10.22 6.25 11.53
N LEU A 6 -10.74 5.89 12.69
CA LEU A 6 -12.04 6.32 13.20
C LEU A 6 -11.83 7.00 14.55
N PHE A 7 -12.42 8.17 14.75
CA PHE A 7 -12.54 8.77 16.08
C PHE A 7 -14.01 8.76 16.51
N CYS A 8 -14.35 7.96 17.52
CA CYS A 8 -15.71 7.82 18.02
C CYS A 8 -15.80 8.25 19.47
N SER A 9 -16.65 9.23 19.78
CA SER A 9 -17.01 9.60 21.15
C SER A 9 -18.08 8.70 21.76
N ASN A 10 -18.67 7.76 21.00
CA ASN A 10 -19.94 7.13 21.35
C ASN A 10 -19.88 5.62 21.60
N PHE A 11 -18.70 5.00 21.51
CA PHE A 11 -18.55 3.57 21.72
C PHE A 11 -17.39 3.27 22.66
N HIS A 12 -17.55 3.61 23.94
CA HIS A 12 -17.00 2.90 25.11
C HIS A 12 -17.73 3.38 26.38
N LEU A 13 -17.81 2.51 27.38
CA LEU A 13 -18.25 2.89 28.72
C LEU A 13 -17.34 4.02 29.19
N CYS A 14 -17.91 5.19 29.52
CA CYS A 14 -17.23 6.43 29.92
C CYS A 14 -15.99 6.22 30.84
N SER A 15 -15.96 5.16 31.62
CA SER A 15 -14.84 4.78 32.50
C SER A 15 -13.57 4.26 31.79
N GLN A 16 -13.65 3.58 30.65
CA GLN A 16 -12.46 3.08 29.93
C GLN A 16 -11.75 4.21 29.21
N GLU A 17 -12.51 5.08 28.55
CA GLU A 17 -11.99 6.28 27.89
C GLU A 17 -11.31 7.21 28.89
N GLN A 18 -11.92 7.41 30.07
CA GLN A 18 -11.30 8.20 31.13
C GLN A 18 -9.98 7.59 31.60
N LYS A 19 -9.92 6.27 31.83
CA LYS A 19 -8.65 5.59 32.20
C LYS A 19 -7.54 5.78 31.18
N ILE A 20 -7.87 5.71 29.87
CA ILE A 20 -6.90 5.93 28.79
C ILE A 20 -6.38 7.37 28.83
N ARG A 21 -7.26 8.34 29.05
CA ARG A 21 -6.90 9.76 29.15
C ARG A 21 -6.01 10.04 30.37
N ASP A 22 -6.41 9.57 31.55
CA ASP A 22 -5.68 9.76 32.79
C ASP A 22 -4.26 9.16 32.66
N ALA A 23 -4.16 7.93 32.15
CA ALA A 23 -2.87 7.29 31.93
C ALA A 23 -2.00 8.04 30.91
N ALA A 24 -2.59 8.57 29.84
CA ALA A 24 -1.86 9.36 28.85
C ALA A 24 -1.33 10.67 29.45
N GLU A 25 -2.12 11.36 30.26
CA GLU A 25 -1.71 12.58 30.97
C GLU A 25 -0.59 12.30 31.98
N GLU A 26 -0.72 11.24 32.78
CA GLU A 26 0.29 10.81 33.75
C GLU A 26 1.62 10.49 33.06
N ILE A 27 1.59 9.73 31.96
CA ILE A 27 2.79 9.39 31.18
C ILE A 27 3.47 10.66 30.62
N CYS A 28 2.70 11.54 29.99
CA CYS A 28 3.22 12.78 29.40
C CYS A 28 3.79 13.71 30.48
N THR A 29 3.12 13.83 31.62
CA THR A 29 3.57 14.64 32.76
C THR A 29 4.86 14.09 33.36
N ALA A 30 4.92 12.78 33.60
CA ALA A 30 6.11 12.12 34.14
C ALA A 30 7.32 12.23 33.22
N ALA A 31 7.11 12.26 31.90
CA ALA A 31 8.15 12.44 30.90
C ALA A 31 8.57 13.91 30.70
N GLY A 32 7.85 14.88 31.26
CA GLY A 32 8.05 16.30 30.94
C GLY A 32 7.80 16.61 29.47
N TYR A 33 6.81 15.94 28.88
CA TYR A 33 6.53 16.01 27.45
C TYR A 33 6.11 17.41 27.01
N SER A 34 6.55 17.82 25.82
CA SER A 34 6.24 19.12 25.23
C SER A 34 5.89 18.95 23.75
N SER A 35 5.06 19.86 23.21
CA SER A 35 4.43 19.75 21.90
C SER A 35 3.31 18.70 21.83
N ALA A 36 2.83 18.41 20.62
CA ALA A 36 1.83 17.38 20.38
C ALA A 36 2.49 15.98 20.34
N GLY A 37 1.78 14.98 20.85
CA GLY A 37 2.21 13.58 20.85
C GLY A 37 1.01 12.64 20.91
N THR A 38 1.25 11.35 20.76
CA THR A 38 0.19 10.34 20.89
C THR A 38 0.67 9.17 21.73
N VAL A 39 -0.11 8.84 22.75
CA VAL A 39 0.08 7.64 23.56
C VAL A 39 -0.78 6.52 22.96
N GLU A 40 -0.14 5.43 22.54
CA GLU A 40 -0.82 4.29 21.93
C GLU A 40 -1.13 3.21 22.97
N PHE A 41 -2.35 2.70 22.94
CA PHE A 41 -2.83 1.62 23.81
C PHE A 41 -3.41 0.47 22.97
N LEU A 42 -3.39 -0.73 23.54
CA LEU A 42 -4.09 -1.89 23.02
C LEU A 42 -5.25 -2.24 23.96
N LEU A 43 -6.46 -2.39 23.40
CA LEU A 43 -7.64 -2.85 24.11
C LEU A 43 -7.87 -4.34 23.81
N GLY A 44 -7.85 -5.17 24.84
CA GLY A 44 -8.19 -6.59 24.76
C GLY A 44 -9.70 -6.82 24.67
N ALA A 45 -10.10 -7.98 24.14
CA ALA A 45 -11.51 -8.37 24.06
C ALA A 45 -12.19 -8.52 25.45
N ASP A 46 -11.38 -8.76 26.49
CA ASP A 46 -11.77 -8.78 27.89
C ASP A 46 -11.88 -7.37 28.52
N GLY A 47 -11.62 -6.32 27.74
CA GLY A 47 -11.62 -4.93 28.18
C GLY A 47 -10.32 -4.48 28.87
N SER A 48 -9.28 -5.32 28.88
CA SER A 48 -7.96 -4.96 29.40
C SER A 48 -7.30 -3.87 28.54
N ILE A 49 -6.65 -2.90 29.18
CA ILE A 49 -5.94 -1.80 28.50
C ILE A 49 -4.45 -1.99 28.76
N SER A 50 -3.66 -2.08 27.68
CA SER A 50 -2.20 -2.19 27.74
C SER A 50 -1.55 -0.99 27.05
N PHE A 51 -0.60 -0.34 27.71
CA PHE A 51 0.25 0.68 27.09
C PHE A 51 1.17 0.03 26.05
N LEU A 52 1.33 0.67 24.90
CA LEU A 52 2.24 0.22 23.84
C LEU A 52 3.47 1.13 23.76
N GLU A 53 3.26 2.40 23.39
CA GLU A 53 4.35 3.37 23.21
C GLU A 53 3.82 4.81 23.21
N VAL A 54 4.76 5.77 23.23
CA VAL A 54 4.47 7.19 22.97
C VAL A 54 5.16 7.61 21.69
N ASN A 55 4.38 8.09 20.73
CA ASN A 55 4.88 8.72 19.52
C ASN A 55 5.13 10.20 19.79
N THR A 56 6.40 10.58 19.90
CA THR A 56 6.84 11.93 20.30
C THR A 56 6.83 12.94 19.15
N ARG A 57 5.77 12.91 18.34
CA ARG A 57 5.59 13.72 17.15
C ARG A 57 4.11 13.81 16.81
N LEU A 58 3.76 14.77 15.96
CA LEU A 58 2.43 14.81 15.35
C LEU A 58 2.20 13.52 14.55
N LEU A 59 1.10 12.84 14.82
CA LEU A 59 0.69 11.68 14.04
C LEU A 59 0.05 12.11 12.73
N VAL A 60 0.22 11.27 11.71
CA VAL A 60 -0.32 11.52 10.37
C VAL A 60 -1.84 11.64 10.41
N GLU A 61 -2.47 10.83 11.27
CA GLU A 61 -3.91 10.77 11.50
C GLU A 61 -4.48 11.88 12.40
N HIS A 62 -3.71 12.92 12.77
CA HIS A 62 -4.22 14.04 13.59
C HIS A 62 -5.49 14.74 13.03
N PRO A 63 -5.77 14.81 11.71
CA PRO A 63 -6.96 15.54 11.23
C PRO A 63 -8.28 15.01 11.78
N VAL A 64 -8.40 13.72 12.12
CA VAL A 64 -9.67 13.21 12.71
C VAL A 64 -9.93 13.84 14.08
N THR A 65 -8.86 14.15 14.83
CA THR A 65 -8.95 14.87 16.10
C THR A 65 -9.26 16.34 15.86
N GLU A 66 -8.60 16.98 14.89
CA GLU A 66 -8.88 18.37 14.53
C GLU A 66 -10.34 18.58 14.11
N GLU A 67 -10.88 17.70 13.27
CA GLU A 67 -12.26 17.77 12.78
C GLU A 67 -13.30 17.59 13.88
N THR A 68 -13.01 16.76 14.88
CA THR A 68 -13.94 16.47 15.97
C THR A 68 -13.83 17.46 17.12
N THR A 69 -12.65 18.05 17.33
CA THR A 69 -12.43 19.02 18.42
C THR A 69 -12.55 20.47 17.93
N GLY A 70 -12.25 20.75 16.66
CA GLY A 70 -12.11 22.08 16.07
C GLY A 70 -10.79 22.75 16.40
N ILE A 71 -9.76 21.98 16.75
CA ILE A 71 -8.45 22.47 17.17
C ILE A 71 -7.47 22.29 16.04
N ASP A 72 -6.74 23.34 15.72
CA ASP A 72 -5.57 23.25 14.86
C ASP A 72 -4.36 22.85 15.72
N ILE A 73 -4.02 21.57 15.69
CA ILE A 73 -2.95 21.00 16.53
C ILE A 73 -1.60 21.55 16.04
N VAL A 74 -1.44 21.74 14.73
CA VAL A 74 -0.21 22.28 14.14
C VAL A 74 0.03 23.70 14.63
N LEU A 75 -1.01 24.53 14.68
CA LEU A 75 -0.92 25.88 15.22
C LEU A 75 -0.50 25.88 16.71
N GLU A 76 -1.08 25.01 17.54
CA GLU A 76 -0.65 24.88 18.94
C GLU A 76 0.82 24.45 19.06
N GLN A 77 1.31 23.58 18.17
CA GLN A 77 2.73 23.21 18.16
C GLN A 77 3.67 24.40 17.88
N PHE A 78 3.24 25.41 17.13
CA PHE A 78 4.02 26.65 16.92
C PHE A 78 3.95 27.60 18.11
N ARG A 79 2.81 27.64 18.82
CA ARG A 79 2.62 28.53 19.99
C ARG A 79 3.53 28.17 21.17
N ILE A 80 3.74 26.86 21.40
CA ILE A 80 4.53 26.34 22.53
C ILE A 80 5.99 26.86 22.52
N PRO A 81 6.79 26.73 21.44
CA PRO A 81 8.16 27.24 21.42
C PRO A 81 8.24 28.77 21.47
N GLU A 82 7.17 29.48 21.11
CA GLU A 82 7.07 30.94 21.29
C GLU A 82 6.78 31.36 22.75
N GLY A 83 6.60 30.39 23.66
CA GLY A 83 6.27 30.64 25.06
C GLY A 83 4.83 31.14 25.26
N LEU A 84 3.98 31.01 24.23
CA LEU A 84 2.56 31.33 24.35
C LEU A 84 1.85 30.23 25.14
N PRO A 85 0.84 30.57 25.97
CA PRO A 85 0.02 29.56 26.61
C PRO A 85 -0.78 28.79 25.56
N LEU A 86 -1.10 27.53 25.88
CA LEU A 86 -2.06 26.74 25.10
C LEU A 86 -3.35 27.55 24.96
N SER A 87 -3.92 27.60 23.74
CA SER A 87 -5.21 28.28 23.54
C SER A 87 -6.37 27.56 24.23
N ILE A 88 -6.09 26.37 24.78
CA ILE A 88 -7.04 25.42 25.31
C ILE A 88 -6.54 24.97 26.68
N THR A 89 -7.40 25.14 27.68
CA THR A 89 -7.07 24.86 29.07
C THR A 89 -7.77 23.62 29.61
N GLU A 90 -8.71 23.05 28.85
CA GLU A 90 -9.52 21.90 29.23
C GLU A 90 -9.61 20.90 28.08
N THR A 91 -9.82 19.62 28.38
CA THR A 91 -10.03 18.60 27.36
C THR A 91 -11.28 18.93 26.54
N PRO A 92 -11.17 19.13 25.22
CA PRO A 92 -12.29 19.53 24.37
C PRO A 92 -13.35 18.45 24.29
N ILE A 93 -14.61 18.86 24.24
CA ILE A 93 -15.72 17.95 23.96
C ILE A 93 -15.71 17.62 22.47
N SER A 94 -15.58 16.34 22.15
CA SER A 94 -15.66 15.85 20.77
C SER A 94 -17.04 16.12 20.17
N ARG A 95 -17.05 16.57 18.92
CA ARG A 95 -18.25 16.86 18.13
C ARG A 95 -18.31 15.93 16.92
N GLY A 96 -19.47 15.33 16.71
CA GLY A 96 -19.72 14.47 15.56
C GLY A 96 -18.81 13.24 15.50
N HIS A 97 -18.48 12.82 14.28
CA HIS A 97 -17.63 11.68 13.97
C HIS A 97 -16.77 12.00 12.76
N SER A 98 -15.50 11.59 12.79
CA SER A 98 -14.59 11.75 11.65
C SER A 98 -13.89 10.44 11.33
N THR A 99 -13.77 10.17 10.03
CA THR A 99 -13.07 9.01 9.47
C THR A 99 -12.02 9.48 8.49
N GLU A 100 -10.79 9.00 8.62
CA GLU A 100 -9.70 9.25 7.67
C GLU A 100 -9.41 8.00 6.84
N PHE A 101 -9.30 8.21 5.53
CA PHE A 101 -8.82 7.25 4.54
C PHE A 101 -7.46 7.70 4.01
N ARG A 102 -6.45 6.84 4.15
CA ARG A 102 -5.15 7.08 3.53
C ARG A 102 -5.16 6.67 2.07
N ILE A 103 -4.87 7.59 1.17
CA ILE A 103 -4.88 7.36 -0.26
C ILE A 103 -3.45 7.08 -0.71
N ASN A 104 -3.08 5.80 -0.66
CA ASN A 104 -1.76 5.31 -1.06
C ASN A 104 -1.75 4.89 -2.54
N ALA A 105 -0.60 5.09 -3.19
CA ALA A 105 -0.24 4.49 -4.46
C ALA A 105 0.19 3.04 -4.23
N GLU A 106 -0.80 2.17 -3.98
CA GLU A 106 -0.61 0.74 -3.80
C GLU A 106 -1.72 -0.04 -4.51
N ASP A 107 -1.46 -1.31 -4.84
CA ASP A 107 -2.44 -2.21 -5.44
C ASP A 107 -2.94 -3.27 -4.43
N PRO A 108 -4.15 -3.10 -3.85
CA PRO A 108 -4.72 -4.08 -2.94
C PRO A 108 -4.88 -5.48 -3.53
N GLY A 109 -5.16 -5.59 -4.84
CA GLY A 109 -5.38 -6.88 -5.48
C GLY A 109 -4.10 -7.68 -5.70
N HIS A 110 -2.94 -7.04 -5.60
CA HIS A 110 -1.65 -7.72 -5.54
C HIS A 110 -1.10 -7.84 -4.10
N GLY A 111 -1.86 -7.49 -3.06
CA GLY A 111 -1.37 -7.51 -1.68
C GLY A 111 -0.77 -6.18 -1.21
N PHE A 112 -1.36 -5.06 -1.63
CA PHE A 112 -1.01 -3.68 -1.23
C PHE A 112 0.39 -3.25 -1.63
N LEU A 113 0.83 -3.64 -2.81
CA LEU A 113 2.19 -3.32 -3.24
C LEU A 113 2.28 -1.90 -3.75
N PRO A 114 3.33 -1.15 -3.39
CA PRO A 114 3.54 0.18 -3.88
C PRO A 114 3.60 0.24 -5.42
N THR A 115 2.94 1.24 -5.98
CA THR A 115 2.84 1.49 -7.43
C THR A 115 3.37 2.89 -7.75
N PRO A 116 4.70 3.11 -7.69
CA PRO A 116 5.29 4.38 -8.08
C PRO A 116 4.99 4.66 -9.56
N GLY A 117 4.76 5.93 -9.89
CA GLY A 117 4.35 6.30 -11.24
C GLY A 117 3.82 7.72 -11.34
N ALA A 118 3.49 8.13 -12.57
CA ALA A 118 2.88 9.42 -12.83
C ALA A 118 1.37 9.38 -12.57
N ILE A 119 0.85 10.45 -11.97
CA ILE A 119 -0.59 10.66 -11.81
C ILE A 119 -1.10 11.39 -13.05
N ALA A 120 -1.82 10.67 -13.90
CA ALA A 120 -2.40 11.21 -15.14
C ALA A 120 -3.61 12.11 -14.85
N THR A 121 -4.38 11.81 -13.82
CA THR A 121 -5.53 12.61 -13.39
C THR A 121 -5.69 12.51 -11.88
N PHE A 122 -5.94 13.64 -11.23
CA PHE A 122 -6.32 13.75 -9.82
C PHE A 122 -7.52 14.69 -9.72
N GLU A 123 -8.72 14.12 -9.52
CA GLU A 123 -9.96 14.86 -9.30
C GLU A 123 -10.38 14.65 -7.85
N PRO A 124 -10.08 15.62 -6.95
CA PRO A 124 -10.40 15.49 -5.53
C PRO A 124 -11.90 15.67 -5.27
N PRO A 125 -12.47 14.96 -4.28
CA PRO A 125 -13.82 15.20 -3.82
C PRO A 125 -13.93 16.57 -3.13
N SER A 126 -15.16 17.09 -3.03
CA SER A 126 -15.41 18.36 -2.35
C SER A 126 -16.80 18.40 -1.73
N GLY A 127 -16.99 19.28 -0.75
CA GLY A 127 -18.29 19.56 -0.16
C GLY A 127 -18.27 19.58 1.37
N PRO A 128 -19.45 19.72 1.99
CA PRO A 128 -19.55 19.87 3.44
C PRO A 128 -19.03 18.63 4.18
N GLY A 129 -18.15 18.87 5.16
CA GLY A 129 -17.55 17.81 5.99
C GLY A 129 -16.49 16.99 5.28
N ILE A 130 -15.97 17.47 4.14
CA ILE A 130 -14.89 16.82 3.41
C ILE A 130 -13.64 17.69 3.53
N ARG A 131 -12.58 17.11 4.08
CA ARG A 131 -11.23 17.68 4.11
C ARG A 131 -10.30 16.75 3.34
N LEU A 132 -9.42 17.32 2.53
CA LEU A 132 -8.41 16.57 1.80
C LEU A 132 -7.05 17.22 1.99
N ASP A 133 -6.17 16.53 2.70
CA ASP A 133 -4.76 16.90 2.81
C ASP A 133 -4.00 16.15 1.70
N SER A 134 -3.59 16.83 0.63
CA SER A 134 -2.91 16.20 -0.51
C SER A 134 -1.47 16.67 -0.66
N GLY A 135 -0.55 15.73 -0.92
CA GLY A 135 0.83 16.01 -1.35
C GLY A 135 1.02 15.96 -2.86
N VAL A 136 -0.05 15.72 -3.63
CA VAL A 136 -0.01 15.53 -5.08
C VAL A 136 -1.12 16.29 -5.80
N VAL A 137 -0.91 16.54 -7.08
CA VAL A 137 -1.88 17.07 -8.05
C VAL A 137 -1.74 16.33 -9.40
N THR A 138 -2.68 16.55 -10.33
CA THR A 138 -2.56 16.06 -11.72
C THR A 138 -1.19 16.39 -12.31
N GLY A 139 -0.52 15.39 -12.88
CA GLY A 139 0.84 15.50 -13.44
C GLY A 139 1.97 15.26 -12.44
N SER A 140 1.66 15.09 -11.14
CA SER A 140 2.68 14.70 -10.14
C SER A 140 3.20 13.29 -10.40
N THR A 141 4.38 12.97 -9.89
CA THR A 141 4.93 11.61 -9.90
C THR A 141 5.13 11.14 -8.47
N VAL A 142 4.68 9.92 -8.17
CA VAL A 142 4.94 9.25 -6.90
C VAL A 142 6.27 8.49 -7.01
N PRO A 143 7.34 8.95 -6.36
CA PRO A 143 8.64 8.30 -6.41
C PRO A 143 8.68 7.01 -5.59
N ALA A 144 9.44 6.02 -6.06
CA ALA A 144 9.63 4.75 -5.33
C ALA A 144 10.46 4.90 -4.04
N ALA A 145 11.21 6.01 -3.90
CA ALA A 145 12.11 6.24 -2.77
C ALA A 145 11.41 6.74 -1.49
N PHE A 146 10.13 7.09 -1.58
CA PHE A 146 9.37 7.69 -0.47
C PHE A 146 8.13 6.85 -0.13
N ASP A 147 7.40 7.27 0.90
CA ASP A 147 6.12 6.67 1.28
C ASP A 147 5.11 6.76 0.11
N SER A 148 4.29 5.72 -0.06
CA SER A 148 3.26 5.62 -1.08
C SER A 148 2.03 6.52 -0.81
N LEU A 149 1.93 7.12 0.38
CA LEU A 149 0.84 8.02 0.77
C LEU A 149 0.82 9.29 -0.11
N MET A 150 -0.24 9.43 -0.91
CA MET A 150 -0.44 10.60 -1.78
C MET A 150 -1.31 11.67 -1.12
N ALA A 151 -2.38 11.25 -0.43
CA ALA A 151 -3.34 12.13 0.20
C ALA A 151 -4.03 11.47 1.39
N LYS A 152 -4.66 12.28 2.24
CA LYS A 152 -5.57 11.84 3.31
C LYS A 152 -6.94 12.42 3.04
N LEU A 153 -7.93 11.56 2.84
CA LEU A 153 -9.32 11.96 2.71
C LEU A 153 -9.98 11.84 4.08
N ILE A 154 -10.42 12.97 4.63
CA ILE A 154 -11.06 13.03 5.94
C ILE A 154 -12.52 13.40 5.75
N VAL A 155 -13.38 12.56 6.31
CA VAL A 155 -14.82 12.64 6.16
C VAL A 155 -15.46 12.76 7.53
N SER A 156 -16.10 13.90 7.75
CA SER A 156 -16.75 14.26 9.00
C SER A 156 -18.26 14.25 8.86
N GLY A 157 -18.97 13.88 9.91
CA GLY A 157 -20.43 13.89 10.02
C GLY A 157 -20.90 14.17 11.44
N ALA A 158 -22.15 14.61 11.61
CA ALA A 158 -22.76 14.76 12.93
C ALA A 158 -22.94 13.41 13.64
N THR A 159 -23.05 12.32 12.87
CA THR A 159 -23.08 10.94 13.36
C THR A 159 -22.14 10.08 12.52
N ARG A 160 -21.78 8.91 13.06
CA ARG A 160 -21.00 7.90 12.34
C ARG A 160 -21.69 7.47 11.05
N GLU A 161 -23.00 7.20 11.11
CA GLU A 161 -23.81 6.80 9.95
C GLU A 161 -23.77 7.86 8.84
N GLN A 162 -23.88 9.14 9.21
CA GLN A 162 -23.75 10.24 8.26
C GLN A 162 -22.34 10.30 7.66
N GLY A 163 -21.30 10.14 8.48
CA GLY A 163 -19.91 10.09 8.03
C GLY A 163 -19.66 8.95 7.03
N LEU A 164 -20.15 7.74 7.33
CA LEU A 164 -20.04 6.59 6.43
C LEU A 164 -20.78 6.79 5.10
N THR A 165 -21.99 7.37 5.16
CA THR A 165 -22.77 7.69 3.94
C THR A 165 -22.03 8.67 3.05
N ARG A 166 -21.43 9.72 3.64
CA ARG A 166 -20.58 10.68 2.92
C ARG A 166 -19.34 9.97 2.35
N ALA A 167 -18.65 9.17 3.16
CA ALA A 167 -17.42 8.49 2.74
C ALA A 167 -17.63 7.59 1.52
N ARG A 168 -18.76 6.87 1.46
CA ARG A 168 -19.12 6.07 0.28
C ARG A 168 -19.28 6.91 -1.00
N ARG A 169 -19.82 8.12 -0.88
CA ARG A 169 -19.92 9.06 -2.01
C ARG A 169 -18.55 9.60 -2.38
N GLU A 170 -17.80 10.15 -1.42
CA GLU A 170 -16.50 10.78 -1.71
C GLU A 170 -15.49 9.82 -2.32
N LEU A 171 -15.43 8.57 -1.85
CA LEU A 171 -14.52 7.57 -2.42
C LEU A 171 -14.93 7.10 -3.83
N ARG A 172 -16.18 7.37 -4.26
CA ARG A 172 -16.60 7.16 -5.66
C ARG A 172 -16.30 8.38 -6.54
N GLU A 173 -16.31 9.57 -5.96
CA GLU A 173 -16.01 10.83 -6.66
C GLU A 173 -14.51 11.10 -6.78
N LEU A 174 -13.70 10.67 -5.80
CA LEU A 174 -12.25 10.76 -5.84
C LEU A 174 -11.70 9.90 -6.98
N ARG A 175 -11.17 10.57 -8.02
CA ARG A 175 -10.61 9.89 -9.19
C ARG A 175 -9.12 10.13 -9.30
N ILE A 176 -8.36 9.04 -9.28
CA ILE A 176 -6.91 9.04 -9.52
C ILE A 176 -6.61 8.03 -10.62
N THR A 177 -5.88 8.45 -11.65
CA THR A 177 -5.48 7.60 -12.78
C THR A 177 -3.97 7.70 -13.03
N GLY A 178 -3.41 6.73 -13.77
CA GLY A 178 -1.98 6.64 -14.09
C GLY A 178 -1.20 5.67 -13.20
N LEU A 179 -1.74 5.32 -12.03
CA LEU A 179 -1.19 4.32 -11.11
C LEU A 179 -2.32 3.64 -10.31
N SER A 180 -2.04 2.47 -9.71
CA SER A 180 -2.99 1.78 -8.81
C SER A 180 -3.10 2.50 -7.47
N THR A 181 -4.27 2.44 -6.84
CA THR A 181 -4.51 3.05 -5.53
C THR A 181 -5.27 2.11 -4.61
N VAL A 182 -5.23 2.40 -3.31
CA VAL A 182 -6.02 1.69 -2.28
C VAL A 182 -7.51 2.06 -2.24
N ILE A 183 -7.97 2.98 -3.10
CA ILE A 183 -9.38 3.42 -3.13
C ILE A 183 -10.37 2.25 -3.29
N PRO A 184 -10.14 1.26 -4.18
CA PRO A 184 -11.03 0.09 -4.29
C PRO A 184 -11.13 -0.70 -2.99
N PHE A 185 -10.04 -0.80 -2.23
CA PHE A 185 -10.05 -1.46 -0.92
C PHE A 185 -10.91 -0.70 0.08
N HIS A 186 -10.75 0.63 0.19
CA HIS A 186 -11.58 1.45 1.08
C HIS A 186 -13.06 1.32 0.77
N ARG A 187 -13.42 1.28 -0.52
CA ARG A 187 -14.80 1.06 -0.96
C ARG A 187 -15.32 -0.29 -0.49
N ALA A 188 -14.54 -1.36 -0.66
CA ALA A 188 -14.91 -2.70 -0.19
C ALA A 188 -15.08 -2.77 1.33
N VAL A 189 -14.21 -2.10 2.10
CA VAL A 189 -14.36 -2.00 3.56
C VAL A 189 -15.68 -1.32 3.95
N LEU A 190 -16.07 -0.26 3.26
CA LEU A 190 -17.35 0.44 3.52
C LEU A 190 -18.60 -0.35 3.11
N ASP A 191 -18.44 -1.46 2.40
CA ASP A 191 -19.53 -2.34 2.02
C ASP A 191 -19.61 -3.58 2.95
N THR A 192 -18.69 -3.71 3.92
CA THR A 192 -18.61 -4.87 4.82
C THR A 192 -19.30 -4.62 6.16
N ASP A 193 -20.18 -5.55 6.59
CA ASP A 193 -20.93 -5.45 7.85
C ASP A 193 -20.02 -5.33 9.08
N ASP A 194 -18.87 -6.00 9.09
CA ASP A 194 -17.92 -5.88 10.21
C ASP A 194 -17.47 -4.45 10.48
N PHE A 195 -17.32 -3.66 9.41
CA PHE A 195 -16.91 -2.28 9.52
C PHE A 195 -18.12 -1.36 9.72
N VAL A 196 -19.21 -1.51 8.97
CA VAL A 196 -20.31 -0.53 8.98
C VAL A 196 -21.47 -0.87 9.92
N GLY A 197 -21.59 -2.14 10.30
CA GLY A 197 -22.67 -2.64 11.13
C GLY A 197 -22.69 -2.04 12.53
N GLU A 198 -23.84 -2.18 13.18
CA GLU A 198 -24.08 -1.69 14.54
C GLU A 198 -23.85 -2.79 15.60
N SER A 199 -23.61 -4.03 15.14
CA SER A 199 -23.51 -5.23 15.98
C SER A 199 -22.09 -5.45 16.51
N GLY A 200 -21.68 -4.60 17.45
CA GLY A 200 -20.43 -4.76 18.21
C GLY A 200 -19.16 -4.37 17.45
N PHE A 201 -18.01 -4.56 18.10
CA PHE A 201 -16.69 -4.21 17.55
C PHE A 201 -16.03 -5.45 16.95
N LYS A 202 -16.26 -5.68 15.64
CA LYS A 202 -15.71 -6.84 14.92
C LYS A 202 -14.34 -6.58 14.27
N VAL A 203 -14.00 -5.32 14.03
CA VAL A 203 -12.71 -4.94 13.42
C VAL A 203 -11.61 -4.96 14.47
N HIS A 204 -10.62 -5.83 14.32
CA HIS A 204 -9.43 -5.88 15.16
C HIS A 204 -8.14 -5.67 14.34
N THR A 205 -6.99 -5.59 15.01
CA THR A 205 -5.69 -5.22 14.39
C THR A 205 -5.20 -6.18 13.30
N ARG A 206 -5.77 -7.40 13.23
CA ARG A 206 -5.47 -8.43 12.23
C ARG A 206 -6.58 -8.62 11.20
N TRP A 207 -7.73 -7.97 11.36
CA TRP A 207 -8.96 -8.22 10.60
C TRP A 207 -8.75 -8.19 9.09
N VAL A 208 -8.05 -7.17 8.57
CA VAL A 208 -7.74 -7.06 7.12
C VAL A 208 -6.95 -8.27 6.59
N LYS A 209 -6.15 -8.93 7.43
CA LYS A 209 -5.31 -10.07 7.04
C LYS A 209 -5.99 -11.42 7.24
N THR A 210 -6.94 -11.52 8.17
CA THR A 210 -7.49 -12.81 8.62
C THR A 210 -8.94 -13.02 8.22
N ASP A 211 -9.74 -11.96 8.27
CA ASP A 211 -11.20 -12.07 8.26
C ASP A 211 -11.81 -11.32 7.07
N PHE A 212 -11.13 -10.29 6.55
CA PHE A 212 -11.58 -9.52 5.39
C PHE A 212 -11.39 -10.30 4.08
N ASP A 213 -12.49 -10.70 3.45
CA ASP A 213 -12.52 -11.54 2.25
C ASP A 213 -12.83 -10.76 0.95
N ALA A 214 -13.29 -9.52 1.06
CA ALA A 214 -13.69 -8.68 -0.08
C ALA A 214 -12.53 -7.91 -0.72
N LEU A 215 -11.33 -8.52 -0.82
CA LEU A 215 -10.19 -7.87 -1.45
C LEU A 215 -10.45 -7.63 -2.95
N PRO A 216 -10.20 -6.41 -3.48
CA PRO A 216 -10.38 -6.11 -4.90
C PRO A 216 -9.50 -6.99 -5.79
N SER A 217 -9.96 -7.25 -7.02
CA SER A 217 -9.15 -7.93 -8.03
C SER A 217 -7.88 -7.14 -8.39
N PRO A 218 -6.78 -7.83 -8.75
CA PRO A 218 -5.55 -7.18 -9.18
C PRO A 218 -5.76 -6.22 -10.36
N THR A 219 -5.14 -5.04 -10.31
CA THR A 219 -5.19 -4.08 -11.42
C THR A 219 -4.16 -4.46 -12.48
N LEU A 220 -4.48 -4.31 -13.77
CA LEU A 220 -3.48 -4.48 -14.84
C LEU A 220 -2.34 -3.47 -14.60
N ARG A 221 -1.09 -3.97 -14.58
CA ARG A 221 0.08 -3.12 -14.36
C ARG A 221 0.11 -2.00 -15.42
N PRO A 222 0.28 -0.72 -15.01
CA PRO A 222 0.55 0.35 -15.96
C PRO A 222 1.79 0.01 -16.78
N ASP A 223 1.78 0.38 -18.06
CA ASP A 223 3.00 0.34 -18.86
C ASP A 223 4.07 1.21 -18.16
N PRO A 224 5.33 0.74 -18.07
CA PRO A 224 6.39 1.52 -17.43
C PRO A 224 6.53 2.89 -18.09
N LEU A 225 6.80 3.93 -17.29
CA LEU A 225 7.05 5.28 -17.80
C LEU A 225 8.11 5.25 -18.91
N CYS A 226 7.85 5.96 -20.02
CA CYS A 226 8.83 6.22 -21.06
C CYS A 226 9.98 7.03 -20.46
N ASP A 227 11.06 6.35 -20.08
CA ASP A 227 12.33 7.00 -19.81
C ASP A 227 12.98 7.35 -21.16
N PRO A 228 13.10 8.63 -21.53
CA PRO A 228 13.66 9.03 -22.82
C PRO A 228 15.15 8.68 -22.94
N SER A 229 15.83 8.30 -21.86
CA SER A 229 17.20 7.80 -21.91
C SER A 229 17.28 6.33 -22.32
N PHE A 230 16.15 5.62 -22.38
CA PHE A 230 16.06 4.21 -22.77
C PHE A 230 15.09 4.01 -23.95
N ILE A 231 15.54 3.25 -24.94
CA ILE A 231 14.66 2.68 -25.96
C ILE A 231 14.24 1.29 -25.49
N ARG A 232 12.93 1.11 -25.29
CA ARG A 232 12.37 -0.21 -24.96
C ARG A 232 11.98 -0.94 -26.24
N LYS A 233 12.55 -2.12 -26.46
CA LYS A 233 12.23 -3.00 -27.60
C LYS A 233 11.96 -4.41 -27.13
N LYS A 234 11.06 -5.10 -27.84
CA LYS A 234 10.94 -6.55 -27.71
C LYS A 234 12.18 -7.16 -28.38
N VAL A 235 12.98 -7.86 -27.59
CA VAL A 235 14.12 -8.63 -28.05
C VAL A 235 13.81 -10.09 -27.77
N GLU A 236 14.06 -10.94 -28.75
CA GLU A 236 13.97 -12.38 -28.55
C GLU A 236 15.26 -12.85 -27.86
N ILE A 237 15.11 -13.38 -26.66
CA ILE A 237 16.20 -14.02 -25.91
C ILE A 237 15.77 -15.47 -25.71
N ASP A 238 16.52 -16.40 -26.29
CA ASP A 238 16.25 -17.84 -26.24
C ASP A 238 14.81 -18.23 -26.66
N GLY A 239 14.30 -17.65 -27.76
CA GLY A 239 12.96 -17.97 -28.28
C GLY A 239 11.81 -17.24 -27.59
N ARG A 240 12.09 -16.42 -26.57
CA ARG A 240 11.08 -15.68 -25.80
C ARG A 240 11.20 -14.18 -26.04
N LEU A 241 10.08 -13.51 -26.29
CA LEU A 241 10.03 -12.06 -26.44
C LEU A 241 10.11 -11.38 -25.07
N VAL A 242 11.24 -10.75 -24.80
CA VAL A 242 11.51 -9.98 -23.58
C VAL A 242 11.53 -8.48 -23.91
N PHE A 243 10.91 -7.65 -23.09
CA PHE A 243 11.05 -6.20 -23.22
C PHE A 243 12.35 -5.74 -22.57
N LEU A 244 13.33 -5.35 -23.40
CA LEU A 244 14.61 -4.84 -22.95
C LEU A 244 14.62 -3.31 -23.06
N GLY A 245 14.97 -2.63 -21.97
CA GLY A 245 15.31 -1.20 -21.97
C GLY A 245 16.78 -1.03 -22.32
N ILE A 246 17.06 -0.44 -23.47
CA ILE A 246 18.43 -0.21 -23.95
C ILE A 246 18.75 1.29 -23.81
N PRO A 247 19.79 1.69 -23.06
CA PRO A 247 20.20 3.08 -23.01
C PRO A 247 20.50 3.61 -24.42
N ILE A 248 19.98 4.79 -24.76
CA ILE A 248 20.21 5.39 -26.09
C ILE A 248 21.71 5.56 -26.37
N LEU A 249 22.50 5.87 -25.34
CA LEU A 249 23.96 6.01 -25.45
C LEU A 249 24.62 4.71 -25.96
N LEU A 250 24.17 3.55 -25.47
CA LEU A 250 24.68 2.24 -25.91
C LEU A 250 24.34 1.96 -27.38
N LEU A 251 23.13 2.33 -27.82
CA LEU A 251 22.70 2.22 -29.22
C LEU A 251 23.47 3.17 -30.16
N SER A 252 23.81 4.38 -29.71
CA SER A 252 24.59 5.31 -30.53
C SER A 252 26.02 4.84 -30.77
N GLU A 253 26.65 4.19 -29.79
CA GLU A 253 27.99 3.59 -29.95
C GLU A 253 27.95 2.35 -30.85
N LEU A 254 26.93 1.49 -30.71
CA LEU A 254 26.75 0.32 -31.58
C LEU A 254 26.41 0.72 -33.02
N GLY A 255 25.64 1.79 -33.23
CA GLY A 255 25.35 2.34 -34.56
C GLY A 255 26.58 2.89 -35.29
N ALA A 256 27.54 3.45 -34.54
CA ALA A 256 28.82 3.88 -35.09
C ALA A 256 29.72 2.69 -35.50
N LEU A 257 29.60 1.56 -34.80
CA LEU A 257 30.32 0.30 -35.09
C LEU A 257 29.65 -0.51 -36.22
N ALA A 258 28.34 -0.35 -36.44
CA ALA A 258 27.53 -1.09 -37.41
C ALA A 258 27.48 -0.46 -38.82
N ALA A 259 28.32 0.53 -39.12
CA ALA A 259 28.50 1.06 -40.49
C ALA A 259 29.20 0.06 -41.46
N GLY A 260 29.14 -1.25 -41.15
CA GLY A 260 29.50 -2.37 -42.01
C GLY A 260 28.26 -3.21 -42.32
N SER A 261 27.70 -2.99 -43.50
CA SER A 261 26.64 -3.71 -44.21
C SER A 261 26.29 -5.17 -43.79
N VAL A 262 25.01 -5.41 -43.46
CA VAL A 262 24.32 -6.72 -43.59
C VAL A 262 22.86 -6.46 -44.02
N PRO A 263 22.28 -7.20 -45.00
CA PRO A 263 20.93 -6.94 -45.50
C PRO A 263 19.83 -7.53 -44.59
N VAL A 264 18.73 -6.80 -44.44
CA VAL A 264 17.55 -7.19 -43.65
C VAL A 264 16.61 -8.03 -44.52
N ALA A 265 16.35 -9.28 -44.10
CA ALA A 265 15.26 -10.10 -44.64
C ALA A 265 13.95 -9.80 -43.90
N LYS A 266 12.86 -9.61 -44.65
CA LYS A 266 11.49 -9.46 -44.14
C LYS A 266 10.88 -10.85 -43.90
N GLY A 267 10.44 -11.12 -42.67
CA GLY A 267 9.57 -12.24 -42.33
C GLY A 267 8.25 -11.72 -41.72
N GLU A 268 7.13 -12.20 -42.24
CA GLU A 268 5.77 -11.97 -41.73
C GLU A 268 5.52 -12.76 -40.43
N PRO A 269 4.60 -12.31 -39.55
CA PRO A 269 4.41 -12.93 -38.24
C PRO A 269 3.40 -14.08 -38.27
N GLU A 270 3.80 -15.21 -37.69
CA GLU A 270 2.91 -16.31 -37.27
C GLU A 270 2.68 -16.29 -35.74
N PRO A 271 1.59 -16.90 -35.24
CA PRO A 271 0.98 -16.54 -33.97
C PRO A 271 1.70 -17.12 -32.74
N SER A 272 1.69 -16.35 -31.66
CA SER A 272 2.34 -16.60 -30.38
C SER A 272 1.62 -17.66 -29.53
N SER A 273 2.34 -18.69 -29.11
CA SER A 273 1.99 -19.54 -27.96
C SER A 273 2.39 -18.84 -26.65
N SER A 274 1.45 -18.80 -25.70
CA SER A 274 1.60 -18.24 -24.35
C SER A 274 2.57 -19.06 -23.49
N ASP A 275 3.64 -18.43 -22.99
CA ASP A 275 4.64 -19.06 -22.13
C ASP A 275 4.24 -18.92 -20.64
N ASN A 276 3.77 -20.02 -20.04
CA ASN A 276 3.14 -20.08 -18.71
C ASN A 276 4.03 -20.77 -17.67
N ASP A 277 5.36 -20.79 -17.88
CA ASP A 277 6.31 -21.71 -17.21
C ASP A 277 7.37 -21.04 -16.33
N CYS A 278 7.32 -19.72 -16.11
CA CYS A 278 8.28 -19.04 -15.23
C CYS A 278 7.59 -18.16 -14.20
N ILE A 279 8.11 -18.17 -12.97
CA ILE A 279 7.71 -17.24 -11.92
C ILE A 279 8.70 -16.09 -11.90
N LEU A 280 8.18 -14.92 -12.22
CA LEU A 280 8.93 -13.67 -12.19
C LEU A 280 8.84 -13.04 -10.81
N ALA A 281 9.91 -12.33 -10.41
CA ALA A 281 9.96 -11.52 -9.22
C ALA A 281 8.90 -10.43 -9.36
N PRO A 282 7.88 -10.42 -8.50
CA PRO A 282 6.77 -9.53 -8.70
C PRO A 282 7.19 -8.06 -8.42
N PHE A 283 8.25 -7.84 -7.63
CA PHE A 283 8.84 -6.54 -7.25
C PHE A 283 10.36 -6.64 -7.10
N SER A 284 11.03 -5.49 -7.00
CA SER A 284 12.45 -5.44 -6.64
C SER A 284 12.63 -5.58 -5.13
N GLY A 285 13.55 -6.43 -4.69
CA GLY A 285 13.85 -6.66 -3.28
C GLY A 285 14.84 -7.78 -3.06
N THR A 286 15.04 -8.15 -1.80
CA THR A 286 16.01 -9.20 -1.46
C THR A 286 15.28 -10.54 -1.31
N LEU A 287 15.72 -11.56 -2.04
CA LEU A 287 15.18 -12.91 -1.87
C LEU A 287 15.68 -13.50 -0.55
N GLN A 288 14.83 -13.54 0.47
CA GLN A 288 15.25 -13.88 1.83
C GLN A 288 15.54 -15.39 1.97
N ALA A 289 14.63 -16.23 1.47
CA ALA A 289 14.77 -17.69 1.48
C ALA A 289 13.79 -18.37 0.53
N TYR A 290 14.17 -19.52 -0.03
CA TYR A 290 13.25 -20.49 -0.60
C TYR A 290 12.70 -21.41 0.49
N LYS A 291 11.47 -21.86 0.32
CA LYS A 291 10.82 -22.88 1.16
C LYS A 291 10.77 -24.25 0.48
N VAL A 292 11.30 -24.34 -0.74
CA VAL A 292 11.38 -25.55 -1.55
C VAL A 292 12.80 -25.75 -2.07
N THR A 293 13.18 -27.01 -2.31
CA THR A 293 14.49 -27.35 -2.86
C THR A 293 14.47 -27.33 -4.39
N ASN A 294 15.63 -27.10 -5.01
CA ASN A 294 15.77 -27.19 -6.46
C ASN A 294 15.37 -28.58 -6.98
N GLY A 295 14.47 -28.63 -7.97
CA GLY A 295 13.90 -29.86 -8.51
C GLY A 295 12.76 -30.48 -7.69
N ALA A 296 12.21 -29.77 -6.69
CA ALA A 296 11.05 -30.24 -5.92
C ALA A 296 9.76 -30.23 -6.76
N CYS A 297 8.85 -31.16 -6.46
CA CYS A 297 7.48 -31.12 -6.98
C CYS A 297 6.60 -30.30 -6.03
N VAL A 298 5.84 -29.36 -6.57
CA VAL A 298 4.94 -28.48 -5.82
C VAL A 298 3.54 -28.55 -6.40
N LEU A 299 2.53 -28.29 -5.57
CA LEU A 299 1.14 -28.11 -5.97
C LEU A 299 0.82 -26.63 -6.20
N GLU A 300 -0.27 -26.36 -6.90
CA GLU A 300 -0.82 -25.00 -6.99
C GLU A 300 -1.14 -24.46 -5.59
N GLY A 301 -0.70 -23.24 -5.30
CA GLY A 301 -0.85 -22.58 -4.00
C GLY A 301 0.28 -22.82 -3.01
N ASP A 302 1.22 -23.73 -3.28
CA ASP A 302 2.34 -24.00 -2.37
C ASP A 302 3.27 -22.80 -2.21
N LEU A 303 3.77 -22.58 -1.00
CA LEU A 303 4.73 -21.53 -0.69
C LEU A 303 6.12 -21.90 -1.22
N LEU A 304 6.64 -21.10 -2.14
CA LEU A 304 7.92 -21.32 -2.80
C LEU A 304 9.06 -20.54 -2.15
N GLY A 305 8.80 -19.32 -1.67
CA GLY A 305 9.84 -18.47 -1.08
C GLY A 305 9.32 -17.17 -0.49
N LEU A 306 10.22 -16.40 0.10
CA LEU A 306 9.96 -15.11 0.74
C LEU A 306 10.83 -14.04 0.10
N LEU A 307 10.20 -12.96 -0.38
CA LEU A 307 10.87 -11.77 -0.91
C LEU A 307 10.70 -10.63 0.09
N GLU A 308 11.79 -9.97 0.48
CA GLU A 308 11.74 -8.78 1.33
C GLU A 308 11.76 -7.52 0.47
N THR A 309 10.70 -6.72 0.58
CA THR A 309 10.61 -5.40 -0.05
C THR A 309 10.15 -4.38 0.98
N MET A 310 10.83 -3.23 1.07
CA MET A 310 10.43 -2.12 1.96
C MET A 310 10.08 -2.56 3.41
N LYS A 311 10.90 -3.44 4.01
CA LYS A 311 10.72 -4.03 5.35
C LYS A 311 9.46 -4.91 5.53
N MET A 312 8.87 -5.34 4.42
CA MET A 312 7.74 -6.26 4.39
C MET A 312 8.13 -7.55 3.65
N GLU A 313 7.74 -8.68 4.22
CA GLU A 313 7.92 -9.99 3.61
C GLU A 313 6.71 -10.32 2.73
N THR A 314 6.97 -10.61 1.45
CA THR A 314 5.99 -11.04 0.47
C THR A 314 6.21 -12.52 0.15
N GLN A 315 5.13 -13.30 0.24
CA GLN A 315 5.15 -14.72 -0.08
C GLN A 315 5.06 -14.95 -1.59
N ILE A 316 5.93 -15.82 -2.11
CA ILE A 316 5.88 -16.28 -3.50
C ILE A 316 5.19 -17.65 -3.50
N VAL A 317 4.03 -17.75 -4.16
CA VAL A 317 3.23 -18.98 -4.23
C VAL A 317 3.26 -19.59 -5.64
N ALA A 318 3.07 -20.90 -5.72
CA ALA A 318 3.02 -21.63 -6.97
C ALA A 318 1.70 -21.36 -7.72
N PRO A 319 1.74 -20.83 -8.97
CA PRO A 319 0.52 -20.62 -9.75
C PRO A 319 -0.05 -21.91 -10.36
N LYS A 320 0.70 -23.02 -10.30
CA LYS A 320 0.28 -24.33 -10.80
C LYS A 320 1.13 -25.44 -10.19
N ALA A 321 0.66 -26.68 -10.29
CA ALA A 321 1.43 -27.86 -9.93
C ALA A 321 2.54 -28.14 -10.95
N GLY A 322 3.72 -28.56 -10.48
CA GLY A 322 4.82 -28.93 -11.35
C GLY A 322 6.16 -29.06 -10.63
N ARG A 323 7.22 -29.37 -11.38
CA ARG A 323 8.58 -29.43 -10.83
C ARG A 323 9.25 -28.08 -10.97
N VAL A 324 9.85 -27.56 -9.91
CA VAL A 324 10.46 -26.21 -9.92
C VAL A 324 11.98 -26.26 -10.00
N ARG A 325 12.56 -25.40 -10.84
CA ARG A 325 13.99 -25.11 -10.92
C ARG A 325 14.29 -23.73 -10.37
N LEU A 326 15.09 -23.64 -9.32
CA LEU A 326 15.48 -22.36 -8.70
C LEU A 326 16.53 -21.66 -9.58
N ILE A 327 16.33 -20.38 -9.88
CA ILE A 327 17.20 -19.59 -10.77
C ILE A 327 17.94 -18.51 -9.97
N ALA A 328 17.21 -17.72 -9.17
CA ALA A 328 17.80 -16.71 -8.30
C ALA A 328 18.45 -17.34 -7.05
N LYS A 329 19.43 -16.66 -6.44
CA LYS A 329 20.07 -17.12 -5.20
C LYS A 329 19.45 -16.46 -3.96
N GLU A 330 19.40 -17.20 -2.86
CA GLU A 330 19.04 -16.61 -1.56
C GLU A 330 20.04 -15.52 -1.16
N GLY A 331 19.52 -14.42 -0.61
CA GLY A 331 20.27 -13.20 -0.28
C GLY A 331 20.55 -12.27 -1.46
N GLU A 332 20.19 -12.65 -2.69
CA GLU A 332 20.38 -11.82 -3.87
C GLU A 332 19.33 -10.70 -3.94
N TYR A 333 19.76 -9.51 -4.36
CA TYR A 333 18.85 -8.43 -4.68
C TYR A 333 18.31 -8.64 -6.10
N ILE A 334 17.01 -8.85 -6.18
CA ILE A 334 16.27 -9.17 -7.40
C ILE A 334 15.51 -7.94 -7.87
N GLN A 335 15.46 -7.69 -9.17
CA GLN A 335 14.63 -6.63 -9.75
C GLN A 335 13.25 -7.17 -10.15
N ALA A 336 12.24 -6.29 -10.15
CA ALA A 336 10.92 -6.64 -10.64
C ALA A 336 10.99 -7.16 -12.09
N GLY A 337 10.46 -8.35 -12.33
CA GLY A 337 10.48 -9.02 -13.65
C GLY A 337 11.61 -10.04 -13.83
N ASP A 338 12.60 -10.10 -12.93
CA ASP A 338 13.65 -11.12 -12.97
C ASP A 338 13.07 -12.51 -12.69
N VAL A 339 13.64 -13.57 -13.26
CA VAL A 339 13.13 -14.93 -13.06
C VAL A 339 13.59 -15.47 -11.71
N LEU A 340 12.64 -15.76 -10.82
CA LEU A 340 12.92 -16.39 -9.53
C LEU A 340 13.11 -17.90 -9.68
N LEU A 341 12.17 -18.55 -10.36
CA LEU A 341 12.18 -19.98 -10.61
C LEU A 341 11.37 -20.32 -11.86
N ALA A 342 11.66 -21.47 -12.47
CA ALA A 342 10.95 -21.98 -13.63
C ALA A 342 10.28 -23.31 -13.32
N PHE A 343 9.14 -23.57 -13.96
CA PHE A 343 8.55 -24.90 -14.01
C PHE A 343 9.24 -25.71 -15.10
N GLU A 344 9.63 -26.93 -14.77
CA GLU A 344 10.11 -27.92 -15.73
C GLU A 344 8.96 -28.82 -16.15
N ASP A 345 8.89 -29.13 -17.44
CA ASP A 345 8.02 -30.18 -17.95
C ASP A 345 8.40 -31.51 -17.28
N CYS A 346 7.46 -32.08 -16.52
CA CYS A 346 7.56 -33.45 -16.06
C CYS A 346 7.43 -34.39 -17.28
N LYS A 347 8.53 -34.65 -17.98
CA LYS A 347 8.62 -35.85 -18.81
C LYS A 347 8.61 -37.05 -17.88
N TYR A 348 7.43 -37.60 -17.64
CA TYR A 348 7.28 -38.91 -17.01
C TYR A 348 8.15 -39.93 -17.77
N PRO A 349 8.94 -40.78 -17.08
CA PRO A 349 9.73 -41.82 -17.74
C PRO A 349 8.89 -42.91 -18.43
N TRP A 350 7.55 -42.83 -18.36
CA TRP A 350 6.64 -43.79 -18.98
C TRP A 350 5.56 -43.02 -19.72
N GLY A 351 5.73 -42.91 -21.03
CA GLY A 351 4.69 -42.39 -21.91
C GLY A 351 3.47 -43.29 -21.88
N ILE A 352 2.33 -42.69 -21.61
CA ILE A 352 1.01 -43.12 -22.11
C ILE A 352 0.31 -41.85 -22.57
#